data_AF-A0A8T0H9E7-F1
#
_entry.id   AF-A0A8T0H9E7-F1
#
_cell.length_a   1.000
_cell.length_b   1.000
_cell.length_c   1.000
_cell.angle_alpha   90.00
_cell.angle_beta   90.00
_cell.angle_gamma   90.00
#
_symmetry.space_group_name_H-M   'P 1'
#
loop_
_entity.id
_entity.type
_entity.pdbx_description
1 polymer ?
#
loop_
_entity_poly.entity_id
_entity_poly.type
_entity_poly.pdbx_seq_one_letter_code
_entity_poly.pdbx_strand_id
1 'polypeptide(L)'
;MAEASTLFAALPVVPGALPSSSRSQCSTQCHGRVAVISGARNCRKFSKQLVDFTGQSRLQALSGGALRIGRRARCFQVCAVLASDAPVARDDAEGDGTRQSVSVILLAGGKGTRMGANMPKQYLPLLGRPIALHSFQTFAHMMEVLEIVVVCDPSYRDIFEEAAKDVAVPVKFAIPGKERQDSVRSGLNEVANATKLVCVHDSARPLVLAKDIRKVLKDAAIHGAAVLGVPVKATIKEAASDGFVTKTLDRKYLWEMQTPQVIEPELLRRGFELVEREHLEVTDDVSIVEHLKHLVFITEGSYTNLKVTTPDDLLVAERILHQGPAPGVVTV
;
A
#
# COMPACT_ATOMS: atom_id res chain seq x y z
N MET A 1 23.06 -57.39 -18.45
CA MET A 1 23.05 -57.15 -16.99
C MET A 1 22.16 -55.93 -16.79
N ALA A 2 20.82 -56.07 -16.72
CA ALA A 2 20.02 -56.59 -15.60
C ALA A 2 20.45 -55.91 -14.29
N GLU A 3 19.62 -55.16 -13.57
CA GLU A 3 18.27 -55.52 -13.12
C GLU A 3 17.30 -54.32 -13.04
N ALA A 4 16.03 -54.67 -13.19
CA ALA A 4 14.86 -53.87 -12.89
C ALA A 4 14.43 -54.11 -11.43
N SER A 5 13.70 -53.17 -10.84
CA SER A 5 12.81 -53.44 -9.71
C SER A 5 11.60 -52.53 -9.76
N THR A 6 10.51 -53.14 -10.17
CA THR A 6 9.13 -52.66 -10.10
C THR A 6 8.55 -53.17 -8.78
N LEU A 7 7.79 -52.36 -8.04
CA LEU A 7 6.74 -52.88 -7.16
C LEU A 7 5.50 -51.98 -7.19
N PHE A 8 4.36 -52.65 -7.32
CA PHE A 8 2.99 -52.16 -7.52
C PHE A 8 2.21 -52.16 -6.20
N ALA A 9 0.99 -51.58 -6.26
CA ALA A 9 -0.20 -51.78 -5.41
C ALA A 9 -0.38 -50.80 -4.22
N ALA A 10 -1.57 -50.29 -3.87
CA ALA A 10 -2.93 -50.39 -4.43
C ALA A 10 -3.81 -49.27 -3.82
N LEU A 11 -4.81 -48.81 -4.59
CA LEU A 11 -6.00 -48.09 -4.10
C LEU A 11 -7.03 -49.10 -3.57
N PRO A 12 -7.93 -48.68 -2.67
CA PRO A 12 -9.29 -49.22 -2.64
C PRO A 12 -10.35 -48.16 -2.95
N VAL A 13 -11.34 -48.63 -3.71
CA VAL A 13 -12.57 -47.98 -4.15
C VAL A 13 -13.69 -48.19 -3.11
N VAL A 14 -14.62 -47.23 -3.09
CA VAL A 14 -15.86 -47.04 -2.31
C VAL A 14 -16.90 -48.16 -2.52
N PRO A 15 -17.84 -48.35 -1.56
CA PRO A 15 -19.28 -48.13 -1.85
C PRO A 15 -19.96 -47.43 -0.65
N GLY A 16 -20.92 -46.50 -0.72
CA GLY A 16 -22.04 -46.28 -1.63
C GLY A 16 -23.36 -46.46 -0.85
N ALA A 17 -24.13 -45.39 -0.56
CA ALA A 17 -25.57 -45.45 -0.25
C ALA A 17 -26.24 -44.05 -0.18
N LEU A 18 -27.22 -43.83 -1.07
CA LEU A 18 -28.41 -42.95 -0.95
C LEU A 18 -29.63 -43.88 -0.64
N PRO A 19 -30.90 -43.43 -0.50
CA PRO A 19 -31.51 -42.18 -0.01
C PRO A 19 -32.63 -42.45 1.05
N SER A 20 -33.20 -41.42 1.71
CA SER A 20 -34.62 -41.36 2.18
C SER A 20 -34.87 -40.08 3.00
N SER A 21 -35.73 -39.19 2.49
CA SER A 21 -37.15 -38.95 2.90
C SER A 21 -37.35 -38.08 4.15
N SER A 22 -37.92 -36.91 3.91
CA SER A 22 -38.88 -36.14 4.73
C SER A 22 -39.15 -36.56 6.18
N ARG A 23 -38.94 -35.63 7.12
CA ARG A 23 -40.01 -35.01 7.93
C ARG A 23 -39.45 -33.91 8.84
N SER A 24 -40.21 -32.82 8.86
CA SER A 24 -40.31 -31.77 9.88
C SER A 24 -39.66 -32.05 11.23
N GLN A 25 -38.80 -31.13 11.67
CA GLN A 25 -38.82 -30.64 13.05
C GLN A 25 -38.42 -29.17 13.08
N CYS A 26 -39.33 -28.39 13.65
CA CYS A 26 -39.22 -26.98 13.92
C CYS A 26 -38.28 -26.81 15.13
N SER A 27 -37.21 -26.04 14.98
CA SER A 27 -36.49 -25.47 16.12
C SER A 27 -36.20 -24.00 15.83
N THR A 28 -36.93 -23.16 16.54
CA THR A 28 -36.85 -21.70 16.51
C THR A 28 -35.53 -21.23 17.10
N GLN A 29 -34.67 -20.61 16.29
CA GLN A 29 -33.67 -19.65 16.76
C GLN A 29 -33.66 -18.45 15.82
N CYS A 30 -34.30 -17.37 16.28
CA CYS A 30 -34.33 -16.08 15.61
C CYS A 30 -33.03 -15.32 15.90
N HIS A 31 -32.27 -14.95 14.87
CA HIS A 31 -31.44 -13.74 14.83
C HIS A 31 -31.65 -13.10 13.45
N GLY A 32 -32.62 -12.19 13.37
CA GLY A 32 -33.00 -11.50 12.13
C GLY A 32 -32.66 -10.02 12.15
N ARG A 33 -32.40 -9.46 10.96
CA ARG A 33 -32.78 -8.09 10.59
C ARG A 33 -33.11 -8.02 9.09
N VAL A 34 -34.33 -8.41 8.75
CA VAL A 34 -35.03 -7.93 7.54
C VAL A 34 -36.43 -7.55 8.00
N ALA A 35 -36.80 -6.28 7.86
CA ALA A 35 -38.16 -5.81 8.07
C ALA A 35 -38.78 -5.49 6.70
N VAL A 36 -39.74 -6.31 6.28
CA VAL A 36 -40.63 -6.03 5.15
C VAL A 36 -41.93 -5.48 5.74
N ILE A 37 -42.31 -4.25 5.38
CA ILE A 37 -43.61 -3.69 5.76
C ILE A 37 -44.47 -3.57 4.51
N SER A 38 -45.47 -4.45 4.39
CA SER A 38 -46.60 -4.31 3.49
C SER A 38 -47.81 -3.79 4.26
N GLY A 39 -48.39 -2.67 3.84
CA GLY A 39 -49.63 -2.16 4.42
C GLY A 39 -50.26 -1.08 3.54
N ALA A 40 -51.44 -1.37 3.01
CA ALA A 40 -52.23 -0.46 2.18
C ALA A 40 -53.29 0.29 3.02
N ARG A 41 -53.59 1.53 2.57
CA ARG A 41 -54.77 2.39 2.81
C ARG A 41 -54.94 3.07 4.19
N ASN A 42 -55.11 4.40 4.08
CA ASN A 42 -55.84 5.33 4.97
C ASN A 42 -55.63 5.23 6.49
N CYS A 43 -54.86 6.15 7.09
CA CYS A 43 -55.39 7.18 8.02
C CYS A 43 -54.28 8.05 8.66
N ARG A 44 -54.51 9.36 8.57
CA ARG A 44 -54.33 10.45 9.54
C ARG A 44 -53.13 10.44 10.53
N LYS A 45 -52.36 11.53 10.44
CA LYS A 45 -51.65 12.30 11.48
C LYS A 45 -51.16 11.51 12.71
N PHE A 46 -49.83 11.39 12.84
CA PHE A 46 -49.17 11.34 14.13
C PHE A 46 -47.95 12.26 14.16
N SER A 47 -47.99 13.22 15.08
CA SER A 47 -46.90 14.06 15.54
C SER A 47 -46.09 13.31 16.60
N LYS A 48 -44.76 13.26 16.46
CA LYS A 48 -43.78 13.03 17.54
C LYS A 48 -42.50 13.79 17.16
N GLN A 49 -42.25 14.97 17.75
CA GLN A 49 -41.34 15.16 18.89
C GLN A 49 -40.02 14.40 18.74
N LEU A 50 -39.01 15.07 18.17
CA LEU A 50 -37.61 14.77 18.41
C LEU A 50 -37.18 15.49 19.69
N VAL A 51 -36.58 14.76 20.62
CA VAL A 51 -35.86 15.31 21.77
C VAL A 51 -34.43 15.55 21.31
N ASP A 52 -34.00 16.81 21.37
CA ASP A 52 -32.66 17.25 21.02
C ASP A 52 -31.82 17.33 22.31
N PHE A 53 -30.68 16.63 22.35
CA PHE A 53 -29.73 16.66 23.47
C PHE A 53 -28.40 17.20 22.98
N THR A 54 -28.38 18.48 22.58
CA THR A 54 -27.25 19.40 22.76
C THR A 54 -27.75 20.79 22.43
N GLY A 55 -28.00 21.59 23.47
CA GLY A 55 -28.47 22.96 23.33
C GLY A 55 -27.47 23.84 22.62
N GLN A 56 -27.88 24.44 21.50
CA GLN A 56 -27.81 25.88 21.27
C GLN A 56 -28.52 26.25 19.96
N SER A 57 -29.27 27.34 20.04
CA SER A 57 -30.28 27.81 19.12
C SER A 57 -29.71 28.71 18.01
N ARG A 58 -30.19 28.54 16.77
CA ARG A 58 -30.78 29.63 15.95
C ARG A 58 -31.36 29.11 14.64
N LEU A 59 -32.65 29.36 14.45
CA LEU A 59 -33.35 29.29 13.16
C LEU A 59 -32.88 30.44 12.24
N GLN A 60 -32.68 30.14 10.97
CA GLN A 60 -32.94 31.09 9.89
C GLN A 60 -33.83 30.43 8.83
N ALA A 61 -34.94 31.08 8.56
CA ALA A 61 -35.94 30.74 7.58
C ALA A 61 -35.45 31.03 6.16
N LEU A 62 -35.81 30.21 5.19
CA LEU A 62 -36.01 30.68 3.82
C LEU A 62 -37.29 30.09 3.22
N SER A 63 -38.00 31.02 2.62
CA SER A 63 -39.34 31.04 2.03
C SER A 63 -39.50 30.14 0.81
N GLY A 64 -40.72 29.67 0.60
CA GLY A 64 -41.12 28.87 -0.56
C GLY A 64 -41.19 29.64 -1.88
N GLY A 65 -41.23 28.85 -2.96
CA GLY A 65 -41.71 29.25 -4.28
C GLY A 65 -42.31 28.03 -4.96
N ALA A 66 -43.63 28.03 -5.14
CA ALA A 66 -44.35 26.99 -5.87
C ALA A 66 -44.38 27.35 -7.36
N LEU A 67 -43.92 26.43 -8.22
CA LEU A 67 -44.20 26.47 -9.66
C LEU A 67 -44.96 25.18 -10.03
N ARG A 68 -46.22 25.36 -10.45
CA ARG A 68 -47.10 24.39 -11.13
C ARG A 68 -47.10 24.86 -12.62
N ILE A 69 -47.09 24.07 -13.70
CA ILE A 69 -47.75 22.81 -14.07
C ILE A 69 -47.00 22.21 -15.27
N GLY A 70 -46.88 20.88 -15.34
CA GLY A 70 -46.56 20.17 -16.58
C GLY A 70 -46.91 18.69 -16.46
N ARG A 71 -47.94 18.24 -17.20
CA ARG A 71 -48.51 16.88 -17.13
C ARG A 71 -47.50 15.83 -17.61
N ARG A 72 -46.83 15.16 -16.66
CA ARG A 72 -46.39 13.74 -16.65
C ARG A 72 -45.36 13.58 -15.52
N ALA A 73 -45.81 13.33 -14.30
CA ALA A 73 -44.92 12.99 -13.21
C ALA A 73 -44.43 11.54 -13.39
N ARG A 74 -43.22 11.35 -13.93
CA ARG A 74 -42.44 10.15 -13.61
C ARG A 74 -41.87 10.37 -12.22
N CYS A 75 -42.14 9.43 -11.32
CA CYS A 75 -41.57 9.42 -9.98
C CYS A 75 -40.05 9.24 -10.13
N PHE A 76 -39.27 10.31 -9.94
CA PHE A 76 -37.83 10.19 -9.77
C PHE A 76 -37.57 9.86 -8.31
N GLN A 77 -37.10 8.65 -8.06
CA GLN A 77 -36.62 8.24 -6.75
C GLN A 77 -35.18 8.73 -6.61
N VAL A 78 -34.99 9.84 -5.90
CA VAL A 78 -33.66 10.26 -5.46
C VAL A 78 -33.33 9.45 -4.21
N CYS A 79 -32.48 8.44 -4.35
CA CYS A 79 -31.97 7.68 -3.22
C CYS A 79 -30.79 8.46 -2.64
N ALA A 80 -31.04 9.30 -1.63
CA ALA A 80 -29.97 9.86 -0.82
C ALA A 80 -29.41 8.75 0.07
N VAL A 81 -28.24 8.22 -0.27
CA VAL A 81 -27.50 7.28 0.59
C VAL A 81 -26.74 8.13 1.60
N LEU A 82 -27.32 8.32 2.79
CA LEU A 82 -26.55 8.72 3.95
C LEU A 82 -25.89 7.47 4.50
N ALA A 83 -24.66 7.20 4.06
CA ALA A 83 -23.79 6.27 4.75
C ALA A 83 -23.26 6.96 6.02
N SER A 84 -24.00 6.83 7.12
CA SER A 84 -23.41 7.02 8.44
C SER A 84 -22.91 5.65 8.89
N ASP A 85 -21.61 5.40 8.76
CA ASP A 85 -21.02 4.24 9.40
C ASP A 85 -21.04 4.45 10.91
N ALA A 86 -21.85 3.62 11.58
CA ALA A 86 -21.83 3.49 13.04
C ALA A 86 -20.50 2.85 13.46
N PRO A 87 -19.97 3.17 14.67
CA PRO A 87 -18.70 2.63 15.13
C PRO A 87 -18.80 1.12 15.26
N VAL A 88 -17.97 0.41 14.49
CA VAL A 88 -17.85 -1.05 14.55
C VAL A 88 -17.33 -1.42 15.94
N ALA A 89 -18.11 -2.25 16.63
CA ALA A 89 -17.78 -2.81 17.92
C ALA A 89 -16.48 -3.62 17.83
N ARG A 90 -15.61 -3.46 18.84
CA ARG A 90 -14.37 -4.20 18.99
C ARG A 90 -14.70 -5.63 19.40
N ASP A 91 -14.34 -6.58 18.55
CA ASP A 91 -14.13 -7.97 18.98
C ASP A 91 -12.71 -8.04 19.58
N ASP A 92 -12.65 -8.12 20.91
CA ASP A 92 -11.44 -8.36 21.68
C ASP A 92 -11.22 -9.88 21.80
N ALA A 93 -10.26 -10.46 21.05
CA ALA A 93 -9.46 -11.63 21.45
C ALA A 93 -8.49 -12.08 20.33
N GLU A 94 -7.28 -11.53 20.32
CA GLU A 94 -5.96 -12.23 20.30
C GLU A 94 -4.86 -11.22 19.91
N GLY A 95 -3.88 -11.02 20.79
CA GLY A 95 -3.04 -9.83 20.84
C GLY A 95 -1.80 -9.84 19.93
N ASP A 96 -1.68 -8.78 19.13
CA ASP A 96 -0.55 -7.85 19.12
C ASP A 96 -1.10 -6.55 18.54
N GLY A 97 -1.44 -5.59 19.40
CA GLY A 97 -1.75 -4.24 18.93
C GLY A 97 -0.49 -3.68 18.31
N THR A 98 -0.37 -3.76 16.98
CA THR A 98 0.83 -3.36 16.23
C THR A 98 1.20 -1.93 16.63
N ARG A 99 2.14 -1.83 17.56
CA ARG A 99 2.60 -0.54 18.07
C ARG A 99 3.31 0.14 16.91
N GLN A 100 2.92 1.38 16.60
CA GLN A 100 3.63 2.25 15.68
C GLN A 100 5.14 2.16 15.96
N SER A 101 5.89 1.58 15.04
CA SER A 101 7.30 1.24 15.27
C SER A 101 8.17 1.36 14.03
N VAL A 102 7.59 1.77 12.90
CA VAL A 102 8.28 1.93 11.63
C VAL A 102 8.43 3.42 11.32
N SER A 103 9.65 3.89 11.12
CA SER A 103 9.90 5.20 10.54
C SER A 103 10.14 5.07 9.05
N VAL A 104 9.36 5.79 8.25
CA VAL A 104 9.49 5.78 6.80
C VAL A 104 10.45 6.89 6.38
N ILE A 105 11.46 6.55 5.60
CA ILE A 105 12.30 7.53 4.90
C ILE A 105 11.81 7.61 3.47
N LEU A 106 11.09 8.69 3.14
CA LEU A 106 10.55 8.92 1.81
C LEU A 106 11.51 9.78 0.99
N LEU A 107 12.20 9.17 0.03
CA LEU A 107 13.20 9.84 -0.79
C LEU A 107 12.53 10.64 -1.92
N ALA A 108 12.59 11.97 -1.83
CA ALA A 108 12.00 12.92 -2.78
C ALA A 108 13.00 14.01 -3.26
N GLY A 109 14.30 13.81 -3.06
CA GLY A 109 15.34 14.79 -3.43
C GLY A 109 15.93 14.66 -4.85
N GLY A 110 15.59 13.61 -5.60
CA GLY A 110 16.23 13.34 -6.89
C GLY A 110 15.92 14.41 -7.95
N LYS A 111 16.92 14.84 -8.73
CA LYS A 111 16.76 15.94 -9.71
C LYS A 111 16.00 15.56 -11.00
N GLY A 112 15.81 14.27 -11.29
CA GLY A 112 14.91 13.82 -12.38
C GLY A 112 15.36 14.15 -13.81
N THR A 113 16.67 14.17 -14.10
CA THR A 113 17.26 14.62 -15.38
C THR A 113 16.77 13.92 -16.66
N ARG A 114 16.23 12.70 -16.54
CA ARG A 114 15.74 11.88 -17.69
C ARG A 114 14.35 12.25 -18.21
N MET A 115 13.60 13.10 -17.50
CA MET A 115 12.20 13.43 -17.85
C MET A 115 12.04 14.66 -18.75
N GLY A 116 13.13 15.40 -19.01
CA GLY A 116 13.08 16.62 -19.85
C GLY A 116 12.17 17.74 -19.30
N ALA A 117 11.66 17.61 -18.07
CA ALA A 117 10.76 18.56 -17.44
C ALA A 117 11.54 19.64 -16.66
N ASN A 118 10.93 20.82 -16.52
CA ASN A 118 11.48 21.94 -15.74
C ASN A 118 11.42 21.70 -14.21
N MET A 119 10.82 20.59 -13.78
CA MET A 119 10.67 20.21 -12.37
C MET A 119 11.06 18.74 -12.17
N PRO A 120 11.56 18.37 -10.97
CA PRO A 120 11.88 16.99 -10.67
C PRO A 120 10.66 16.08 -10.79
N LYS A 121 10.89 14.90 -11.36
CA LYS A 121 9.84 13.97 -11.78
C LYS A 121 8.85 13.58 -10.69
N GLN A 122 9.31 13.41 -9.45
CA GLN A 122 8.46 13.03 -8.32
C GLN A 122 7.43 14.11 -7.95
N TYR A 123 7.56 15.32 -8.49
CA TYR A 123 6.60 16.41 -8.32
C TYR A 123 5.67 16.60 -9.51
N LEU A 124 5.89 15.88 -10.62
CA LEU A 124 5.00 15.93 -11.77
C LEU A 124 3.60 15.41 -11.37
N PRO A 125 2.53 15.98 -11.95
CA PRO A 125 1.18 15.53 -11.68
C PRO A 125 0.95 14.13 -12.26
N LEU A 126 0.41 13.25 -11.44
CA LEU A 126 -0.15 11.96 -11.78
C LEU A 126 -1.61 11.98 -11.33
N LEU A 127 -2.54 12.05 -12.29
CA LEU A 127 -3.98 12.27 -12.04
C LEU A 127 -4.26 13.51 -11.17
N GLY A 128 -3.57 14.62 -11.46
CA GLY A 128 -3.76 15.90 -10.78
C GLY A 128 -3.06 16.03 -9.42
N ARG A 129 -2.35 14.99 -8.95
CA ARG A 129 -1.59 15.01 -7.69
C ARG A 129 -0.10 14.71 -7.95
N PRO A 130 0.85 15.39 -7.29
CA PRO A 130 2.27 15.05 -7.39
C PRO A 130 2.54 13.56 -7.15
N ILE A 131 3.38 12.94 -8.00
CA ILE A 131 3.76 11.52 -7.89
C ILE A 131 4.14 11.12 -6.46
N ALA A 132 4.98 11.92 -5.80
CA ALA A 132 5.48 11.64 -4.45
C ALA A 132 4.36 11.51 -3.41
N LEU A 133 3.25 12.23 -3.59
CA LEU A 133 2.15 12.23 -2.64
C LEU A 133 1.33 10.93 -2.66
N HIS A 134 1.38 10.15 -3.74
CA HIS A 134 0.66 8.86 -3.80
C HIS A 134 1.25 7.84 -2.82
N SER A 135 2.58 7.67 -2.83
CA SER A 135 3.25 6.81 -1.84
C SER A 135 3.21 7.40 -0.44
N PHE A 136 3.36 8.73 -0.30
CA PHE A 136 3.24 9.42 0.99
C PHE A 136 1.90 9.09 1.67
N GLN A 137 0.80 9.24 0.94
CA GLN A 137 -0.54 8.95 1.48
C GLN A 137 -0.69 7.49 1.84
N THR A 138 -0.14 6.56 1.04
CA THR A 138 -0.18 5.14 1.38
C THR A 138 0.47 4.87 2.74
N PHE A 139 1.66 5.42 3.00
CA PHE A 139 2.32 5.27 4.30
C PHE A 139 1.61 6.02 5.42
N ALA A 140 1.12 7.23 5.17
CA ALA A 140 0.49 8.06 6.20
C ALA A 140 -0.81 7.46 6.76
N HIS A 141 -1.44 6.53 6.04
CA HIS A 141 -2.64 5.81 6.49
C HIS A 141 -2.33 4.42 7.08
N MET A 142 -1.06 4.04 7.23
CA MET A 142 -0.67 2.77 7.82
C MET A 142 -0.50 2.90 9.34
N MET A 143 -1.16 2.03 10.10
CA MET A 143 -1.11 1.99 11.56
C MET A 143 0.27 1.59 12.11
N GLU A 144 1.07 0.92 11.28
CA GLU A 144 2.43 0.48 11.60
C GLU A 144 3.43 1.65 11.60
N VAL A 145 3.11 2.72 10.87
CA VAL A 145 3.99 3.87 10.64
C VAL A 145 3.94 4.82 11.84
N LEU A 146 5.11 5.01 12.45
CA LEU A 146 5.35 5.93 13.56
C LEU A 146 5.48 7.37 13.09
N GLU A 147 6.19 7.57 11.99
CA GLU A 147 6.46 8.88 11.40
C GLU A 147 6.93 8.72 9.95
N ILE A 148 6.88 9.81 9.19
CA ILE A 148 7.47 9.90 7.86
C ILE A 148 8.53 11.00 7.86
N VAL A 149 9.77 10.62 7.57
CA VAL A 149 10.87 11.55 7.28
C VAL A 149 10.93 11.74 5.76
N VAL A 150 10.50 12.90 5.29
CA VAL A 150 10.57 13.27 3.87
C VAL A 150 11.93 13.89 3.59
N VAL A 151 12.70 13.25 2.70
CA VAL A 151 14.00 13.78 2.25
C VAL A 151 13.77 14.54 0.94
N CYS A 152 13.65 15.85 1.02
CA CYS A 152 13.31 16.71 -0.13
C CYS A 152 14.09 18.01 -0.12
N ASP A 153 14.28 18.60 -1.31
CA ASP A 153 14.81 19.96 -1.41
C ASP A 153 13.84 20.94 -0.72
N PRO A 154 14.33 21.90 0.09
CA PRO A 154 13.47 22.85 0.80
C PRO A 154 12.49 23.62 -0.09
N SER A 155 12.79 23.81 -1.37
CA SER A 155 11.90 24.48 -2.33
C SER A 155 10.63 23.70 -2.68
N TYR A 156 10.55 22.41 -2.32
CA TYR A 156 9.38 21.54 -2.54
C TYR A 156 8.76 21.04 -1.23
N ARG A 157 9.19 21.57 -0.09
CA ARG A 157 8.74 21.14 1.24
C ARG A 157 7.26 21.46 1.47
N ASP A 158 6.79 22.58 0.95
CA ASP A 158 5.40 23.06 1.00
C ASP A 158 4.39 22.02 0.51
N ILE A 159 4.73 21.26 -0.53
CA ILE A 159 3.89 20.18 -1.08
C ILE A 159 3.55 19.14 0.00
N PHE A 160 4.53 18.77 0.82
CA PHE A 160 4.34 17.77 1.87
C PHE A 160 3.79 18.37 3.15
N GLU A 161 4.11 19.63 3.47
CA GLU A 161 3.51 20.33 4.60
C GLU A 161 2.00 20.51 4.42
N GLU A 162 1.55 20.81 3.20
CA GLU A 162 0.12 20.86 2.89
C GLU A 162 -0.52 19.47 3.05
N ALA A 163 0.08 18.44 2.46
CA ALA A 163 -0.43 17.07 2.58
C ALA A 163 -0.40 16.52 4.02
N ALA A 164 0.53 17.01 4.86
CA ALA A 164 0.66 16.61 6.25
C ALA A 164 -0.51 17.09 7.13
N LYS A 165 -1.23 18.16 6.73
CA LYS A 165 -2.38 18.68 7.48
C LYS A 165 -3.55 17.69 7.57
N ASP A 166 -3.65 16.80 6.58
CA ASP A 166 -4.75 15.85 6.45
C ASP A 166 -4.43 14.47 7.05
N VAL A 167 -3.28 14.29 7.70
CA VAL A 167 -2.84 13.00 8.24
C VAL A 167 -2.41 13.10 9.70
N ALA A 168 -2.63 12.01 10.46
CA ALA A 168 -2.29 11.97 11.89
C ALA A 168 -0.81 11.61 12.15
N VAL A 169 -0.14 10.99 11.18
CA VAL A 169 1.26 10.55 11.31
C VAL A 169 2.19 11.78 11.30
N PRO A 170 3.09 11.92 12.28
CA PRO A 170 4.10 12.98 12.29
C PRO A 170 4.95 12.98 11.02
N VAL A 171 5.16 14.17 10.45
CA VAL A 171 6.01 14.37 9.27
C VAL A 171 7.22 15.21 9.67
N LYS A 172 8.41 14.71 9.36
CA LYS A 172 9.71 15.39 9.52
C LYS A 172 10.35 15.59 8.16
N PHE A 173 11.37 16.44 8.11
CA PHE A 173 12.08 16.79 6.89
C PHE A 173 13.58 16.65 7.06
N ALA A 174 14.24 16.17 6.00
CA ALA A 174 15.69 16.06 5.90
C ALA A 174 16.17 16.59 4.55
N ILE A 175 17.42 17.04 4.49
CA ILE A 175 18.00 17.62 3.28
C ILE A 175 18.56 16.48 2.40
N PRO A 176 18.30 16.47 1.09
CA PRO A 176 18.89 15.47 0.22
C PRO A 176 20.40 15.65 0.10
N GLY A 177 21.11 14.53 0.07
CA GLY A 177 22.55 14.51 -0.17
C GLY A 177 22.90 14.55 -1.65
N LYS A 178 24.20 14.41 -1.95
CA LYS A 178 24.71 14.40 -3.32
C LYS A 178 24.21 13.18 -4.08
N GLU A 179 24.31 12.01 -3.45
CA GLU A 179 23.84 10.74 -3.99
C GLU A 179 22.60 10.22 -3.24
N ARG A 180 22.01 9.12 -3.73
CA ARG A 180 20.80 8.52 -3.11
C ARG A 180 21.07 8.08 -1.67
N GLN A 181 22.19 7.41 -1.43
CA GLN A 181 22.60 6.90 -0.12
C GLN A 181 22.87 8.01 0.89
N ASP A 182 23.40 9.17 0.45
CA ASP A 182 23.57 10.33 1.32
C ASP A 182 22.22 10.87 1.79
N SER A 183 21.22 10.84 0.90
CA SER A 183 19.84 11.21 1.23
C SER A 183 19.21 10.23 2.23
N VAL A 184 19.49 8.93 2.09
CA VAL A 184 19.06 7.91 3.06
C VAL A 184 19.71 8.15 4.41
N ARG A 185 21.02 8.42 4.46
CA ARG A 185 21.74 8.75 5.70
C ARG A 185 21.18 10.00 6.36
N SER A 186 20.86 11.05 5.59
CA SER A 186 20.23 12.25 6.15
C SER A 186 18.86 11.96 6.74
N GLY A 187 18.04 11.14 6.07
CA GLY A 187 16.75 10.72 6.63
C GLY A 187 16.90 9.86 7.89
N LEU A 188 17.89 8.96 7.91
CA LEU A 188 18.18 8.06 9.03
C LEU A 188 18.61 8.82 10.30
N ASN A 189 19.18 10.00 10.15
CA ASN A 189 19.55 10.85 11.28
C ASN A 189 18.33 11.53 11.95
N GLU A 190 17.20 11.61 11.25
CA GLU A 190 15.98 12.27 11.75
C GLU A 190 14.95 11.28 12.36
N VAL A 191 15.17 9.97 12.15
CA VAL A 191 14.24 8.95 12.66
C VAL A 191 14.24 8.93 14.20
N ALA A 192 13.08 8.70 14.80
CA ALA A 192 12.86 8.67 16.23
C ALA A 192 13.65 7.53 16.88
N ASN A 193 14.10 7.73 18.12
CA ASN A 193 14.81 6.70 18.89
C ASN A 193 13.93 5.47 19.19
N ALA A 194 12.60 5.61 19.16
CA ALA A 194 11.65 4.51 19.36
C ALA A 194 11.46 3.61 18.12
N THR A 195 12.10 3.95 17.00
CA THR A 195 12.02 3.21 15.74
C THR A 195 12.59 1.81 15.89
N LYS A 196 11.83 0.79 15.50
CA LYS A 196 12.31 -0.59 15.42
C LYS A 196 12.77 -0.97 14.01
N LEU A 197 12.11 -0.43 12.99
CA LEU A 197 12.44 -0.65 11.59
C LEU A 197 12.42 0.68 10.83
N VAL A 198 13.42 0.86 9.96
CA VAL A 198 13.43 1.96 8.99
C VAL A 198 12.95 1.41 7.66
N CYS A 199 11.98 2.08 7.05
CA CYS A 199 11.40 1.73 5.77
C CYS A 199 11.79 2.79 4.73
N VAL A 200 12.80 2.50 3.91
CA VAL A 200 13.28 3.42 2.86
C VAL A 200 12.46 3.21 1.59
N HIS A 201 11.82 4.28 1.10
CA HIS A 201 10.99 4.23 -0.10
C HIS A 201 11.35 5.32 -1.11
N ASP A 202 11.33 4.96 -2.39
CA ASP A 202 11.51 5.93 -3.47
C ASP A 202 10.14 6.58 -3.77
N SER A 203 10.01 7.90 -3.57
CA SER A 203 8.75 8.61 -3.87
C SER A 203 8.30 8.51 -5.34
N ALA A 204 9.23 8.17 -6.24
CA ALA A 204 8.94 7.88 -7.64
C ALA A 204 8.26 6.52 -7.89
N ARG A 205 7.97 5.73 -6.85
CA ARG A 205 7.13 4.51 -6.91
C ARG A 205 5.75 4.80 -6.29
N PRO A 206 4.83 5.44 -7.03
CA PRO A 206 3.54 5.88 -6.48
C PRO A 206 2.54 4.74 -6.25
N LEU A 207 2.81 3.54 -6.77
CA LEU A 207 1.87 2.42 -6.85
C LEU A 207 2.15 1.32 -5.82
N VAL A 208 2.95 1.62 -4.81
CA VAL A 208 3.22 0.68 -3.71
C VAL A 208 1.92 0.37 -2.96
N LEU A 209 1.66 -0.90 -2.65
CA LEU A 209 0.43 -1.33 -1.99
C LEU A 209 0.68 -1.61 -0.51
N ALA A 210 -0.24 -1.17 0.36
CA ALA A 210 -0.15 -1.42 1.80
C ALA A 210 0.02 -2.91 2.17
N LYS A 211 -0.59 -3.83 1.41
CA LYS A 211 -0.42 -5.28 1.60
C LYS A 211 1.02 -5.74 1.38
N ASP A 212 1.73 -5.16 0.40
CA ASP A 212 3.10 -5.55 0.07
C ASP A 212 4.08 -4.91 1.05
N ILE A 213 3.79 -3.66 1.49
CA ILE A 213 4.51 -3.01 2.58
C ILE A 213 4.44 -3.86 3.86
N ARG A 214 3.26 -4.31 4.28
CA ARG A 214 3.11 -5.15 5.49
C ARG A 214 3.89 -6.46 5.41
N LYS A 215 3.96 -7.09 4.23
CA LYS A 215 4.76 -8.31 4.04
C LYS A 215 6.24 -8.04 4.28
N VAL A 216 6.81 -7.01 3.64
CA VAL A 216 8.24 -6.71 3.80
C VAL A 216 8.58 -6.22 5.21
N LEU A 217 7.66 -5.50 5.88
CA LEU A 217 7.81 -5.16 7.30
C LEU A 217 7.89 -6.42 8.19
N LYS A 218 7.01 -7.39 7.94
CA LYS A 218 7.00 -8.66 8.70
C LYS A 218 8.29 -9.45 8.46
N ASP A 219 8.73 -9.56 7.21
CA ASP A 219 9.96 -10.30 6.88
C ASP A 219 11.19 -9.59 7.46
N ALA A 220 11.25 -8.26 7.41
CA ALA A 220 12.33 -7.49 8.05
C ALA A 220 12.34 -7.64 9.58
N ALA A 221 11.18 -7.74 10.22
CA ALA A 221 11.10 -8.00 11.66
C ALA A 221 11.65 -9.38 12.06
N ILE A 222 11.67 -10.35 11.13
CA ILE A 222 12.22 -11.70 11.35
C ILE A 222 13.71 -11.75 11.00
N HIS A 223 14.11 -11.09 9.91
CA HIS A 223 15.45 -11.23 9.32
C HIS A 223 16.40 -10.05 9.61
N GLY A 224 15.90 -8.98 10.23
CA GLY A 224 16.59 -7.71 10.46
C GLY A 224 16.71 -6.83 9.21
N ALA A 225 16.65 -7.41 8.01
CA ALA A 225 16.60 -6.69 6.74
C ALA A 225 15.78 -7.47 5.71
N ALA A 226 14.85 -6.78 5.05
CA ALA A 226 14.10 -7.31 3.91
C ALA A 226 13.84 -6.24 2.85
N VAL A 227 13.66 -6.66 1.60
CA VAL A 227 13.46 -5.77 0.45
C VAL A 227 12.34 -6.29 -0.43
N LEU A 228 11.51 -5.39 -0.99
CA LEU A 228 10.60 -5.80 -2.05
C LEU A 228 11.38 -6.10 -3.33
N GLY A 229 11.02 -7.20 -3.99
CA GLY A 229 11.53 -7.53 -5.32
C GLY A 229 10.54 -8.35 -6.11
N VAL A 230 10.76 -8.45 -7.41
CA VAL A 230 10.01 -9.36 -8.30
C VAL A 230 10.97 -10.20 -9.14
N PRO A 231 10.62 -11.46 -9.48
CA PRO A 231 11.46 -12.27 -10.37
C PRO A 231 11.62 -11.61 -11.73
N VAL A 232 12.82 -11.69 -12.31
CA VAL A 232 13.07 -11.11 -13.63
C VAL A 232 12.37 -11.94 -14.72
N LYS A 233 11.56 -11.27 -15.55
CA LYS A 233 10.88 -11.88 -16.71
C LYS A 233 11.75 -11.92 -17.96
N ALA A 234 12.54 -10.87 -18.17
CA ALA A 234 13.39 -10.75 -19.34
C ALA A 234 14.56 -11.75 -19.30
N THR A 235 15.04 -12.17 -20.48
CA THR A 235 16.33 -12.86 -20.55
C THR A 235 17.44 -11.84 -20.35
N ILE A 236 18.26 -12.01 -19.31
CA ILE A 236 19.38 -11.11 -19.02
C ILE A 236 20.67 -11.67 -19.60
N LYS A 237 21.40 -10.82 -20.31
CA LYS A 237 22.73 -11.10 -20.84
C LYS A 237 23.76 -10.29 -20.08
N GLU A 238 24.88 -10.91 -19.77
CA GLU A 238 26.13 -10.22 -19.47
C GLU A 238 26.81 -9.88 -20.80
N ALA A 239 27.34 -8.67 -20.92
CA ALA A 239 28.03 -8.19 -22.12
C ALA A 239 29.41 -7.65 -21.75
N ALA A 240 30.38 -7.86 -22.63
CA ALA A 240 31.70 -7.26 -22.53
C ALA A 240 31.65 -5.77 -22.90
N SER A 241 32.74 -5.04 -22.62
CA SER A 241 32.83 -3.60 -22.88
C SER A 241 32.74 -3.22 -24.37
N ASP A 242 32.99 -4.17 -25.27
CA ASP A 242 32.85 -4.04 -26.72
C ASP A 242 31.42 -4.35 -27.23
N GLY A 243 30.49 -4.68 -26.33
CA GLY A 243 29.08 -4.90 -26.63
C GLY A 243 28.71 -6.34 -27.00
N PHE A 244 29.66 -7.28 -27.03
CA PHE A 244 29.36 -8.68 -27.30
C PHE A 244 28.84 -9.41 -26.06
N VAL A 245 27.86 -10.30 -26.27
CA VAL A 245 27.30 -11.14 -25.20
C VAL A 245 28.35 -12.14 -24.70
N THR A 246 28.62 -12.15 -23.40
CA THR A 246 29.55 -13.08 -22.75
C THR A 246 28.81 -14.25 -22.11
N LYS A 247 27.65 -13.98 -21.50
CA LYS A 247 26.90 -15.00 -20.74
C LYS A 247 25.41 -14.70 -20.75
N THR A 248 24.61 -15.76 -20.73
CA THR A 248 23.19 -15.66 -20.40
C THR A 248 23.04 -16.01 -18.93
N LEU A 249 22.50 -15.10 -18.13
CA LEU A 249 22.28 -15.35 -16.71
C LEU A 249 21.00 -16.20 -16.52
N ASP A 250 21.04 -17.09 -15.54
CA ASP A 250 19.90 -17.94 -15.22
C ASP A 250 18.84 -17.14 -14.45
N ARG A 251 17.81 -16.69 -15.18
CA ARG A 251 16.77 -15.79 -14.65
C ARG A 251 16.01 -16.35 -13.44
N LYS A 252 16.04 -17.65 -13.16
CA LYS A 252 15.38 -18.23 -11.97
C LYS A 252 15.95 -17.70 -10.65
N TYR A 253 17.17 -17.18 -10.68
CA TYR A 253 17.86 -16.61 -9.51
C TYR A 253 17.98 -15.08 -9.59
N LEU A 254 17.38 -14.44 -10.59
CA LEU A 254 17.47 -13.00 -10.77
C LEU A 254 16.18 -12.31 -10.35
N TRP A 255 16.34 -11.24 -9.58
CA TRP A 255 15.25 -10.44 -9.07
C TRP A 255 15.48 -8.97 -9.39
N GLU A 256 14.41 -8.28 -9.77
CA GLU A 256 14.39 -6.83 -9.88
C GLU A 256 14.07 -6.23 -8.52
N MET A 257 15.04 -5.53 -7.93
CA MET A 257 14.87 -4.89 -6.63
C MET A 257 13.96 -3.68 -6.74
N GLN A 258 13.05 -3.59 -5.77
CA GLN A 258 12.10 -2.50 -5.61
C GLN A 258 12.30 -1.80 -4.27
N THR A 259 11.45 -0.82 -4.01
CA THR A 259 11.28 -0.24 -2.69
C THR A 259 9.81 -0.44 -2.26
N PRO A 260 9.54 -0.65 -0.96
CA PRO A 260 10.42 -0.34 0.17
C PRO A 260 11.55 -1.34 0.42
N GLN A 261 12.66 -0.81 0.96
CA GLN A 261 13.72 -1.60 1.60
C GLN A 261 13.62 -1.34 3.11
N VAL A 262 13.47 -2.38 3.91
CA VAL A 262 13.17 -2.31 5.34
C VAL A 262 14.29 -2.93 6.14
N ILE A 263 14.91 -2.14 7.01
CA ILE A 263 16.15 -2.51 7.70
C ILE A 263 16.07 -2.04 9.15
N GLU A 264 16.61 -2.82 10.08
CA GLU A 264 16.83 -2.38 11.46
C GLU A 264 17.71 -1.10 11.49
N PRO A 265 17.34 -0.06 12.26
CA PRO A 265 18.07 1.21 12.28
C PRO A 265 19.56 1.05 12.58
N GLU A 266 19.90 0.24 13.60
CA GLU A 266 21.29 0.01 14.01
C GLU A 266 22.09 -0.79 12.99
N LEU A 267 21.43 -1.72 12.28
CA LEU A 267 22.07 -2.45 11.18
C LEU A 267 22.45 -1.48 10.04
N LEU A 268 21.53 -0.59 9.67
CA LEU A 268 21.78 0.40 8.62
C LEU A 268 22.85 1.44 9.02
N ARG A 269 22.83 1.91 10.27
CA ARG A 269 23.85 2.83 10.82
C ARG A 269 25.26 2.23 10.74
N ARG A 270 25.45 1.01 11.26
CA ARG A 270 26.74 0.30 11.17
C ARG A 270 27.19 0.10 9.72
N GLY A 271 26.25 -0.11 8.80
CA GLY A 271 26.54 -0.27 7.39
C GLY A 271 27.09 1.02 6.77
N PHE A 272 26.46 2.16 7.07
CA PHE A 272 26.99 3.46 6.65
C PHE A 272 28.38 3.75 7.23
N GLU A 273 28.60 3.46 8.52
CA GLU A 273 29.91 3.62 9.16
C GLU A 273 31.00 2.77 8.48
N LEU A 274 30.68 1.52 8.13
CA LEU A 274 31.58 0.63 7.40
C LEU A 274 31.91 1.20 6.01
N VAL A 275 30.89 1.57 5.26
CA VAL A 275 31.01 2.11 3.89
C VAL A 275 31.87 3.36 3.86
N GLU A 276 31.68 4.26 4.83
CA GLU A 276 32.48 5.49 4.96
C GLU A 276 33.92 5.20 5.35
N ARG A 277 34.14 4.35 6.37
CA ARG A 277 35.49 3.99 6.83
C ARG A 277 36.31 3.33 5.74
N GLU A 278 35.70 2.46 4.94
CA GLU A 278 36.37 1.62 3.94
C GLU A 278 36.23 2.13 2.51
N HIS A 279 35.55 3.27 2.31
CA HIS A 279 35.33 3.91 1.00
C HIS A 279 34.70 2.95 -0.03
N LEU A 280 33.73 2.16 0.43
CA LEU A 280 33.09 1.13 -0.39
C LEU A 280 32.07 1.73 -1.36
N GLU A 281 31.99 1.15 -2.55
CA GLU A 281 30.92 1.48 -3.50
C GLU A 281 29.60 0.79 -3.08
N VAL A 282 28.50 1.54 -3.17
CA VAL A 282 27.14 1.08 -2.83
C VAL A 282 26.17 1.50 -3.93
N THR A 283 25.24 0.61 -4.27
CA THR A 283 24.29 0.81 -5.38
C THR A 283 22.85 1.01 -4.90
N ASP A 284 22.51 0.40 -3.76
CA ASP A 284 21.25 0.56 -3.04
C ASP A 284 21.42 0.33 -1.53
N ASP A 285 20.34 0.38 -0.76
CA ASP A 285 20.41 0.25 0.71
C ASP A 285 20.70 -1.21 1.11
N VAL A 286 20.33 -2.19 0.28
CA VAL A 286 20.68 -3.60 0.43
C VAL A 286 22.20 -3.79 0.36
N SER A 287 22.87 -3.19 -0.62
CA SER A 287 24.33 -3.32 -0.78
C SER A 287 25.12 -2.80 0.42
N ILE A 288 24.60 -1.81 1.15
CA ILE A 288 25.17 -1.33 2.42
C ILE A 288 25.15 -2.45 3.48
N VAL A 289 24.04 -3.20 3.55
CA VAL A 289 23.87 -4.31 4.49
C VAL A 289 24.68 -5.54 4.07
N GLU A 290 24.82 -5.78 2.78
CA GLU A 290 25.65 -6.88 2.24
C GLU A 290 27.13 -6.73 2.58
N HIS A 291 27.65 -5.48 2.64
CA HIS A 291 29.02 -5.22 3.09
C HIS A 291 29.26 -5.65 4.53
N LEU A 292 28.22 -5.61 5.39
CA LEU A 292 28.27 -6.15 6.75
C LEU A 292 28.18 -7.69 6.81
N LYS A 293 28.06 -8.38 5.66
CA LYS A 293 27.80 -9.82 5.55
C LYS A 293 26.49 -10.26 6.22
N HIS A 294 25.56 -9.32 6.41
CA HIS A 294 24.22 -9.62 6.90
C HIS A 294 23.32 -10.01 5.73
N LEU A 295 22.50 -11.05 5.91
CA LEU A 295 21.61 -11.53 4.86
C LEU A 295 20.39 -10.62 4.74
N VAL A 296 20.00 -10.28 3.51
CA VAL A 296 18.79 -9.52 3.22
C VAL A 296 17.76 -10.44 2.58
N PHE A 297 16.55 -10.48 3.16
CA PHE A 297 15.47 -11.31 2.64
C PHE A 297 14.74 -10.60 1.50
N ILE A 298 14.49 -11.29 0.39
CA ILE A 298 13.70 -10.75 -0.72
C ILE A 298 12.24 -11.13 -0.51
N THR A 299 11.40 -10.15 -0.21
CA THR A 299 9.95 -10.29 -0.13
C THR A 299 9.36 -10.07 -1.52
N GLU A 300 8.55 -11.02 -2.00
CA GLU A 300 7.90 -10.89 -3.30
C GLU A 300 6.87 -9.74 -3.30
N GLY A 301 7.12 -8.75 -4.16
CA GLY A 301 6.28 -7.58 -4.38
C GLY A 301 5.36 -7.70 -5.59
N SER A 302 4.97 -6.56 -6.16
CA SER A 302 4.11 -6.49 -7.34
C SER A 302 4.84 -5.87 -8.52
N TYR A 303 4.63 -6.41 -9.73
CA TYR A 303 5.09 -5.77 -10.97
C TYR A 303 4.45 -4.41 -11.21
N THR A 304 3.31 -4.12 -10.59
CA THR A 304 2.67 -2.80 -10.66
C THR A 304 3.39 -1.75 -9.84
N ASN A 305 4.31 -2.11 -8.93
CA ASN A 305 5.12 -1.18 -8.13
C ASN A 305 6.27 -0.58 -8.95
N LEU A 306 5.94 -0.06 -10.12
CA LEU A 306 6.90 0.50 -11.07
C LEU A 306 7.46 1.82 -10.55
N LYS A 307 8.72 2.08 -10.90
CA LYS A 307 9.36 3.37 -10.65
C LYS A 307 9.14 4.26 -11.85
N VAL A 308 8.47 5.40 -11.67
CA VAL A 308 8.28 6.38 -12.72
C VAL A 308 9.62 7.05 -13.02
N THR A 309 10.15 6.78 -14.21
CA THR A 309 11.44 7.30 -14.67
C THR A 309 11.39 7.95 -16.05
N THR A 310 10.36 7.62 -16.84
CA THR A 310 10.12 8.08 -18.21
C THR A 310 8.66 8.57 -18.37
N PRO A 311 8.35 9.33 -19.44
CA PRO A 311 6.97 9.70 -19.76
C PRO A 311 6.05 8.48 -19.97
N ASP A 312 6.56 7.41 -20.57
CA ASP A 312 5.78 6.18 -20.79
C ASP A 312 5.39 5.53 -19.45
N ASP A 313 6.28 5.56 -18.44
CA ASP A 313 5.97 5.08 -17.10
C ASP A 313 4.79 5.83 -16.46
N LEU A 314 4.66 7.13 -16.76
CA LEU A 314 3.56 7.95 -16.25
C LEU A 314 2.21 7.46 -16.80
N LEU A 315 2.14 7.21 -18.11
CA LEU A 315 0.94 6.69 -18.77
C LEU A 315 0.53 5.33 -18.20
N VAL A 316 1.50 4.45 -17.95
CA VAL A 316 1.26 3.16 -17.32
C VAL A 316 0.74 3.35 -15.90
N ALA A 317 1.33 4.25 -15.12
CA ALA A 317 0.92 4.52 -13.76
C ALA A 317 -0.50 5.10 -13.67
N GLU A 318 -0.86 6.04 -14.54
CA GLU A 318 -2.23 6.58 -14.66
C GLU A 318 -3.23 5.47 -14.93
N ARG A 319 -2.89 4.55 -15.84
CA ARG A 319 -3.79 3.46 -16.19
C ARG A 319 -4.02 2.49 -15.03
N ILE A 320 -2.96 2.16 -14.28
CA ILE A 320 -3.06 1.29 -13.11
C ILE A 320 -3.94 1.94 -12.03
N LEU A 321 -3.77 3.24 -11.76
CA LEU A 321 -4.58 3.95 -10.76
C LEU A 321 -6.05 4.05 -11.18
N HIS A 322 -6.34 4.28 -12.47
CA HIS A 322 -7.71 4.38 -12.97
C HIS A 322 -8.51 3.08 -12.90
N GLN A 323 -7.86 1.92 -13.02
CA GLN A 323 -8.55 0.62 -13.03
C GLN A 323 -8.89 0.11 -11.62
N GLY A 324 -8.38 0.74 -10.56
CA GLY A 324 -8.35 0.13 -9.22
C GLY A 324 -7.53 -1.18 -9.22
N PRO A 325 -7.38 -1.88 -8.08
CA PRO A 325 -6.79 -3.22 -8.10
C PRO A 325 -7.63 -4.11 -9.02
N ALA A 326 -7.05 -4.55 -10.13
CA ALA A 326 -7.76 -5.32 -11.14
C ALA A 326 -8.45 -6.54 -10.48
N PRO A 327 -9.75 -6.78 -10.72
CA PRO A 327 -10.40 -7.99 -10.28
C PRO A 327 -9.80 -9.17 -11.07
N GLY A 328 -9.08 -10.04 -10.38
CA GLY A 328 -8.67 -11.35 -10.88
C GLY A 328 -7.70 -11.30 -12.06
N VAL A 329 -6.40 -11.29 -11.77
CA VAL A 329 -5.44 -11.89 -12.71
C VAL A 329 -5.73 -13.39 -12.68
N VAL A 330 -6.29 -13.90 -13.78
CA VAL A 330 -6.39 -15.33 -14.04
C VAL A 330 -4.97 -15.89 -13.97
N THR A 331 -4.72 -16.74 -12.97
CA THR A 331 -3.58 -17.66 -13.00
C THR A 331 -3.73 -18.53 -14.23
N VAL A 332 -2.90 -18.26 -15.23
CA VAL A 332 -2.61 -19.18 -16.34
C VAL A 332 -1.50 -20.13 -15.91
#